data_AF-A0A3L7RTC5-F1
#
_entry.id   AF-A0A3L7RTC5-F1
#
_cell.length_a   1.000
_cell.length_b   1.000
_cell.length_c   1.000
_cell.angle_alpha   90.00
_cell.angle_beta   90.00
_cell.angle_gamma   90.00
#
_symmetry.space_group_name_H-M   'P 1'
#
loop_
_entity.id
_entity.type
_entity.pdbx_description
1 polymer ?
#
loop_
_entity_poly.entity_id
_entity_poly.type
_entity_poly.pdbx_seq_one_letter_code
_entity_poly.pdbx_strand_id
1 'polypeptide(L)'
;KCTGKPIEENWDKDQFTDADVQKLYKGKPFEGHKQNFYRCIREGGLPVSDVYSHIMAMNTCHLASIAGRLGRKITWDPAAEKIVGDEQAAKFAARTPRKGFEIARV
;
A
#
# COMPACT_ATOMS: atom_id res chain seq x y z
N LYS A 1 -0.62 19.46 -13.64
CA LYS A 1 -2.08 19.59 -13.41
C LYS A 1 -2.72 18.28 -13.87
N CYS A 2 -3.52 17.62 -13.04
CA CYS A 2 -4.26 16.44 -13.50
C CYS A 2 -5.32 16.89 -14.52
N THR A 3 -5.45 16.18 -15.65
CA THR A 3 -6.32 16.52 -16.79
C THR A 3 -6.88 15.26 -17.43
N GLY A 4 -7.83 15.39 -18.36
CA GLY A 4 -8.41 14.29 -19.14
C GLY A 4 -9.82 13.89 -18.69
N LYS A 5 -10.41 12.94 -19.41
CA LYS A 5 -11.82 12.53 -19.31
C LYS A 5 -12.35 12.34 -17.87
N PRO A 6 -11.66 11.63 -16.95
CA PRO A 6 -12.17 11.46 -15.58
C PRO A 6 -12.31 12.78 -14.81
N ILE A 7 -11.43 13.74 -15.06
CA ILE A 7 -11.45 15.07 -14.44
C ILE A 7 -12.49 15.96 -15.12
N GLU A 8 -12.55 15.93 -16.45
CA GLU A 8 -13.49 16.75 -17.24
C GLU A 8 -14.95 16.34 -16.99
N GLU A 9 -15.21 15.04 -16.84
CA GLU A 9 -16.55 14.49 -16.59
C GLU A 9 -16.88 14.34 -15.09
N ASN A 10 -15.95 14.68 -14.19
CA ASN A 10 -16.08 14.54 -12.73
C ASN A 10 -16.57 13.14 -12.31
N TRP A 11 -15.85 12.09 -12.70
CA TRP A 11 -16.26 10.70 -12.42
C TRP A 11 -16.42 10.37 -10.94
N ASP A 12 -15.78 11.14 -10.06
CA ASP A 12 -15.83 11.02 -8.61
C ASP A 12 -16.80 11.99 -7.94
N LYS A 13 -17.60 12.74 -8.73
CA LYS A 13 -18.57 13.69 -8.19
C LYS A 13 -19.50 12.98 -7.19
N ASP A 14 -19.58 13.57 -6.00
CA ASP A 14 -20.41 13.12 -4.89
C ASP A 14 -20.11 11.67 -4.40
N GLN A 15 -18.99 11.07 -4.83
CA GLN A 15 -18.58 9.72 -4.39
C GLN A 15 -17.94 9.70 -3.00
N PHE A 16 -17.28 10.80 -2.63
CA PHE A 16 -16.54 10.92 -1.37
C PHE A 16 -16.96 12.19 -0.63
N THR A 17 -17.05 12.07 0.68
CA THR A 17 -17.47 13.12 1.60
C THR A 17 -16.34 13.51 2.55
N ASP A 18 -16.49 14.61 3.28
CA ASP A 18 -15.56 14.98 4.35
C ASP A 18 -15.45 13.90 5.43
N ALA A 19 -16.52 13.12 5.64
CA ALA A 19 -16.51 11.98 6.55
C ALA A 19 -15.58 10.86 6.05
N ASP A 20 -15.48 10.66 4.73
CA ASP A 20 -14.54 9.69 4.14
C ASP A 20 -13.09 10.15 4.30
N VAL A 21 -12.85 11.46 4.18
CA VAL A 21 -11.52 12.04 4.46
C VAL A 21 -11.16 11.83 5.93
N GLN A 22 -12.08 12.11 6.86
CA GLN A 22 -11.83 11.88 8.28
C GLN A 22 -11.62 10.39 8.60
N LYS A 23 -12.38 9.50 7.95
CA LYS A 23 -12.21 8.05 8.07
C LYS A 23 -10.83 7.61 7.57
N LEU A 24 -10.38 8.14 6.43
CA LEU A 24 -9.03 7.91 5.89
C LEU A 24 -7.95 8.36 6.89
N TYR A 25 -8.15 9.51 7.53
CA TYR A 25 -7.29 10.02 8.60
C TYR A 25 -7.54 9.38 9.97
N LYS A 26 -8.31 8.28 10.02
CA LYS A 26 -8.55 7.48 11.24
C LYS A 26 -9.17 8.28 12.37
N GLY A 27 -10.15 9.11 12.02
CA GLY A 27 -10.85 9.99 12.95
C GLY A 27 -10.13 11.31 13.24
N LYS A 28 -8.89 11.47 12.77
CA LYS A 28 -8.11 12.71 12.93
C LYS A 28 -8.45 13.72 11.83
N PRO A 29 -8.24 15.03 12.06
CA PRO A 29 -8.46 16.05 11.04
C PRO A 29 -7.51 15.86 9.86
N PHE A 30 -7.97 16.26 8.67
CA PHE A 30 -7.12 16.41 7.50
C PHE A 30 -6.02 17.45 7.77
N GLU A 31 -4.77 17.08 7.56
CA GLU A 31 -3.63 17.96 7.80
C GLU A 31 -2.40 17.50 7.01
N GLY A 32 -1.35 18.33 6.98
CA GLY A 32 -0.09 17.97 6.34
C GLY A 32 0.53 16.69 6.92
N HIS A 33 1.22 15.93 6.08
CA HIS A 33 1.74 14.60 6.45
C HIS A 33 2.62 14.61 7.72
N LYS A 34 3.49 15.63 7.88
CA LYS A 34 4.33 15.78 9.07
C LYS A 34 3.51 16.13 10.31
N GLN A 35 2.53 17.01 10.18
CA GLN A 35 1.61 17.38 11.26
C GLN A 35 0.83 16.16 11.73
N ASN A 36 0.34 15.34 10.80
CA ASN A 36 -0.34 14.08 11.12
C ASN A 36 0.56 13.12 11.90
N PHE A 37 1.82 12.97 11.48
CA PHE A 37 2.79 12.16 12.21
C PHE A 37 3.02 12.67 13.65
N TYR A 38 3.29 13.97 13.82
CA TYR A 38 3.50 14.55 15.15
C TYR A 38 2.25 14.52 16.03
N ARG A 39 1.06 14.65 15.43
CA ARG A 39 -0.21 14.46 16.14
C ARG A 39 -0.33 13.04 16.68
N CYS A 40 -0.07 12.03 15.84
CA CYS A 40 -0.16 10.63 16.26
C CYS A 40 0.87 10.27 17.35
N ILE A 41 2.07 10.87 17.33
CA ILE A 41 3.03 10.71 18.44
C ILE A 41 2.45 11.26 19.75
N ARG A 42 1.83 12.43 19.71
CA ARG A 42 1.33 13.14 20.90
C ARG A 42 0.03 12.54 21.45
N GLU A 43 -0.91 12.21 20.58
CA GLU A 43 -2.26 11.74 20.94
C GLU A 43 -2.37 10.21 20.96
N GLY A 44 -1.38 9.51 20.40
CA GLY A 44 -1.51 8.10 20.05
C GLY A 44 -2.36 7.86 18.80
N GLY A 45 -2.40 6.59 18.40
CA GLY A 45 -3.06 6.13 17.19
C GLY A 45 -2.13 6.04 15.98
N LEU A 46 -2.68 5.61 14.85
CA LEU A 46 -1.93 5.42 13.62
C LEU A 46 -2.01 6.67 12.73
N PRO A 47 -0.94 7.02 12.00
CA PRO A 47 -0.99 8.05 10.98
C PRO A 47 -1.84 7.61 9.79
N VAL A 48 -2.20 8.55 8.91
CA VAL A 48 -2.92 8.28 7.66
C VAL A 48 -2.17 7.29 6.77
N SER A 49 -0.83 7.33 6.79
CA SER A 49 0.06 6.38 6.11
C SER A 49 0.78 5.49 7.13
N ASP A 50 0.03 4.57 7.73
CA ASP A 50 0.58 3.60 8.67
C ASP A 50 1.33 2.45 7.97
N VAL A 51 2.05 1.66 8.76
CA VAL A 51 2.86 0.54 8.27
C VAL A 51 2.02 -0.50 7.54
N TYR A 52 0.81 -0.81 8.01
CA TYR A 52 -0.02 -1.88 7.43
C TYR A 52 -0.55 -1.47 6.05
N SER A 53 -1.19 -0.31 5.96
CA SER A 53 -1.66 0.21 4.66
C SER A 53 -0.51 0.44 3.68
N HIS A 54 0.66 0.86 4.18
CA HIS A 54 1.85 1.03 3.36
C HIS A 54 2.39 -0.30 2.81
N ILE A 55 2.47 -1.36 3.63
CA ILE A 55 2.88 -2.70 3.16
C ILE A 55 1.91 -3.21 2.08
N MET A 56 0.60 -3.06 2.29
CA MET A 56 -0.40 -3.43 1.29
C MET A 56 -0.18 -2.68 -0.04
N ALA A 57 0.05 -1.37 0.01
CA ALA A 57 0.35 -0.57 -1.18
C ALA A 57 1.65 -1.04 -1.86
N MET A 58 2.73 -1.26 -1.10
CA MET A 58 4.01 -1.72 -1.63
C MET A 58 3.93 -3.12 -2.25
N ASN A 59 3.15 -4.02 -1.66
CA ASN A 59 2.89 -5.34 -2.23
C ASN A 59 2.33 -5.22 -3.66
N THR A 60 1.42 -4.28 -3.93
CA THR A 60 0.91 -4.09 -5.30
C THR A 60 2.00 -3.70 -6.30
N CYS A 61 2.94 -2.82 -5.93
CA CYS A 61 4.06 -2.44 -6.79
C CYS A 61 4.97 -3.65 -7.09
N HIS A 62 5.24 -4.48 -6.10
CA HIS A 62 6.04 -5.68 -6.26
C HIS A 62 5.33 -6.73 -7.12
N LEU A 63 4.04 -6.97 -6.89
CA LEU A 63 3.22 -7.89 -7.68
C LEU A 63 3.15 -7.47 -9.15
N ALA A 64 2.93 -6.18 -9.42
CA ALA A 64 2.95 -5.64 -10.78
C ALA A 64 4.31 -5.86 -11.46
N SER A 65 5.40 -5.65 -10.71
CA SER A 65 6.76 -5.88 -11.21
C SER A 65 7.03 -7.36 -11.52
N ILE A 66 6.55 -8.28 -10.67
CA ILE A 66 6.70 -9.72 -10.88
C ILE A 66 5.90 -10.17 -12.11
N ALA A 67 4.63 -9.75 -12.20
CA ALA A 67 3.77 -10.07 -13.34
C ALA A 67 4.36 -9.56 -14.66
N GLY A 68 4.82 -8.30 -14.68
CA GLY A 68 5.48 -7.71 -15.84
C GLY A 68 6.77 -8.43 -16.22
N ARG A 69 7.58 -8.82 -15.24
CA ARG A 69 8.84 -9.56 -15.48
C ARG A 69 8.61 -10.96 -16.04
N LEU A 70 7.59 -11.67 -15.57
CA LEU A 70 7.25 -13.03 -16.04
C LEU A 70 6.35 -13.02 -17.28
N GLY A 71 5.81 -11.86 -17.66
CA GLY A 71 4.90 -11.72 -18.81
C GLY A 71 3.58 -12.46 -18.63
N ARG A 72 3.11 -12.67 -17.40
CA ARG A 72 1.88 -13.43 -17.12
C ARG A 72 1.11 -12.88 -15.91
N LYS A 73 -0.18 -13.20 -15.86
CA LYS A 73 -1.02 -12.94 -14.69
C LYS A 73 -0.57 -13.80 -13.52
N ILE A 74 -0.53 -13.22 -12.33
CA ILE A 74 -0.30 -13.92 -11.06
C ILE A 74 -1.54 -13.81 -10.18
N THR A 75 -1.76 -14.81 -9.33
CA THR A 75 -2.85 -14.82 -8.35
C THR A 75 -2.29 -14.53 -6.97
N TRP A 76 -2.85 -13.54 -6.28
CA TRP A 76 -2.45 -13.11 -4.95
C TRP A 76 -3.56 -13.42 -3.94
N ASP A 77 -3.19 -14.06 -2.84
CA ASP A 77 -4.01 -14.18 -1.64
C ASP A 77 -3.65 -13.03 -0.69
N PRO A 78 -4.53 -12.02 -0.53
CA PRO A 78 -4.26 -10.88 0.34
C PRO A 78 -4.38 -11.19 1.83
N ALA A 79 -5.05 -12.28 2.21
CA ALA A 79 -5.16 -12.67 3.61
C ALA A 79 -3.91 -13.44 4.07
N ALA A 80 -3.40 -14.35 3.21
CA ALA A 80 -2.17 -15.09 3.49
C ALA A 80 -0.90 -14.33 3.08
N GLU A 81 -1.05 -13.21 2.36
CA GLU A 81 0.02 -12.44 1.71
C GLU A 81 0.95 -13.32 0.86
N LYS A 82 0.36 -14.14 -0.02
CA LYS A 82 1.09 -15.11 -0.85
C LYS A 82 0.65 -15.12 -2.29
N ILE A 83 1.60 -15.37 -3.19
CA ILE A 83 1.31 -15.77 -4.57
C ILE A 83 0.90 -17.25 -4.54
N VAL A 84 -0.26 -17.57 -5.10
CA VAL A 84 -0.83 -18.92 -5.09
C VAL A 84 -0.78 -19.56 -6.48
N GLY A 85 -0.43 -20.85 -6.54
CA GLY A 85 -0.39 -21.62 -7.78
C GLY A 85 0.77 -21.30 -8.73
N ASP A 86 1.73 -20.45 -8.34
CA ASP A 86 2.90 -20.10 -9.14
C ASP A 86 4.17 -20.08 -8.28
N GLU A 87 4.83 -21.23 -8.14
CA GLU A 87 6.05 -21.38 -7.33
C GLU A 87 7.21 -20.53 -7.82
N GLN A 88 7.30 -20.29 -9.14
CA GLN A 88 8.36 -19.47 -9.70
C GLN A 88 8.16 -18.00 -9.31
N ALA A 89 6.95 -17.48 -9.42
CA ALA A 89 6.62 -16.13 -9.00
C ALA A 89 6.75 -15.95 -7.48
N ALA A 90 6.31 -16.94 -6.68
CA ALA A 90 6.44 -16.91 -5.22
C ALA A 90 7.89 -16.76 -4.74
N LYS A 91 8.88 -17.29 -5.47
CA LYS A 91 10.31 -17.12 -5.17
C LYS A 91 10.82 -15.69 -5.29
N PHE A 92 10.09 -14.77 -5.93
CA PHE A 92 10.47 -13.36 -6.01
C PHE A 92 10.08 -12.56 -4.77
N ALA A 93 9.26 -13.11 -3.87
CA ALA A 93 8.82 -12.41 -2.65
C ALA A 93 9.98 -12.13 -1.67
N ALA A 94 10.98 -12.99 -1.65
CA ALA A 94 12.18 -12.80 -0.85
C ALA A 94 13.39 -13.42 -1.54
N ARG A 95 14.57 -12.86 -1.26
CA ARG A 95 15.84 -13.46 -1.67
C ARG A 95 16.58 -13.99 -0.45
N THR A 96 17.30 -15.09 -0.62
CA THR A 96 18.25 -15.54 0.40
C THR A 96 19.30 -14.44 0.63
N PRO A 97 19.47 -13.95 1.87
CA PRO A 97 20.55 -13.01 2.18
C PRO A 97 21.92 -13.62 1.87
N ARG A 98 22.89 -12.77 1.54
CA ARG A 98 24.27 -13.23 1.34
C ARG A 98 24.84 -13.66 2.70
N LYS A 99 25.75 -14.64 2.70
CA LYS A 99 26.45 -15.10 3.90
C LYS A 99 27.11 -13.91 4.62
N GLY A 100 26.85 -13.76 5.92
CA GLY A 100 27.33 -12.66 6.76
C GLY A 100 26.50 -11.38 6.71
N PHE A 101 25.40 -11.36 5.96
CA PHE A 101 24.43 -10.26 5.87
C PHE A 101 23.00 -10.74 6.17
N GLU A 102 22.88 -11.78 7.00
CA GLU A 102 21.61 -12.30 7.47
C GLU A 102 20.90 -11.23 8.30
N ILE A 103 19.61 -11.02 8.02
CA ILE A 103 18.75 -10.18 8.84
C ILE A 103 18.10 -11.03 9.94
N ALA A 104 17.85 -10.43 11.10
CA ALA A 104 17.04 -11.06 12.13
C ALA A 104 15.68 -11.45 11.52
N ARG A 105 15.29 -12.71 11.69
CA ARG A 105 13.96 -13.18 11.31
C ARG A 105 13.07 -13.14 12.54
N VAL A 106 11.94 -12.46 12.41
CA VAL A 106 10.85 -12.43 13.38
C VAL A 106 9.87 -13.54 13.05
#